data_AF-A0A853IAU7-F1
#
_entry.id   AF-A0A853IAU7-F1
#
_cell.length_a   1.000
_cell.length_b   1.000
_cell.length_c   1.000
_cell.angle_alpha   90.00
_cell.angle_beta   90.00
_cell.angle_gamma   90.00
#
_symmetry.space_group_name_H-M   'P 1'
#
loop_
_entity.id
_entity.type
_entity.pdbx_description
1 polymer ?
#
loop_
_entity_poly.entity_id
_entity_poly.type
_entity_poly.pdbx_seq_one_letter_code
_entity_poly.pdbx_strand_id
1 'polypeptide(L)'
;MNKRSVSLCHNGCNNSETEMALLLIKKHELFLKKNYPTRISKSQQGFFQWAWFTVLEAMLLASFYNLPNDNFEELLLFIIESHTSHANATTQQVELESFA
;
A
#
# COMPACT_ATOMS: atom_id res chain seq x y z
N MET A 1 26.95 -14.70 -0.99
CA MET A 1 25.54 -14.57 -0.58
C MET A 1 24.78 -13.85 -1.69
N ASN A 2 23.99 -14.58 -2.48
CA ASN A 2 23.15 -14.00 -3.52
C ASN A 2 21.95 -13.32 -2.87
N LYS A 3 21.93 -11.98 -2.87
CA LYS A 3 20.72 -11.22 -2.53
C LYS A 3 19.68 -11.51 -3.61
N ARG A 4 18.69 -12.35 -3.30
CA ARG A 4 17.49 -12.49 -4.14
C ARG A 4 16.85 -11.11 -4.21
N SER A 5 16.91 -10.49 -5.38
CA SER A 5 16.12 -9.31 -5.70
C SER A 5 14.65 -9.73 -5.60
N VAL A 6 13.97 -9.26 -4.56
CA VAL A 6 12.52 -9.39 -4.44
C VAL A 6 11.91 -8.33 -5.35
N SER A 7 12.02 -8.56 -6.66
CA SER A 7 11.28 -7.80 -7.66
C SER A 7 9.81 -8.21 -7.54
N LEU A 8 8.95 -7.29 -7.11
CA LEU A 8 7.49 -7.48 -7.07
C LEU A 8 6.86 -7.65 -8.46
N CYS A 9 7.64 -7.39 -9.52
CA CYS A 9 7.25 -7.50 -10.92
C CYS A 9 7.91 -8.75 -11.53
N HIS A 10 7.11 -9.74 -11.98
CA HIS A 10 7.62 -11.03 -12.49
C HIS A 10 8.45 -10.89 -13.79
N ASN A 11 8.29 -9.77 -14.51
CA ASN A 11 8.98 -9.46 -15.77
C ASN A 11 9.84 -8.17 -15.71
N GLY A 12 10.16 -7.67 -14.51
CA GLY A 12 10.69 -6.32 -14.33
C GLY A 12 9.56 -5.29 -14.43
N CYS A 13 9.60 -4.24 -13.61
CA CYS A 13 8.57 -3.21 -13.69
C CYS A 13 8.78 -2.42 -14.98
N ASN A 14 7.76 -2.31 -15.82
CA ASN A 14 7.83 -1.45 -16.99
C ASN A 14 8.05 0.00 -16.49
N ASN A 15 8.94 0.76 -17.12
CA ASN A 15 9.15 2.18 -16.79
C ASN A 15 7.81 2.94 -16.70
N SER A 16 6.84 2.57 -17.54
CA SER A 16 5.48 3.13 -17.52
C SER A 16 4.70 2.87 -16.22
N GLU A 17 4.83 1.69 -15.60
CA GLU A 17 4.13 1.37 -14.34
C GLU A 17 4.75 2.16 -13.18
N THR A 18 6.08 2.28 -13.19
CA THR A 18 6.82 3.04 -12.18
C THR A 18 6.49 4.52 -12.27
N GLU A 19 6.49 5.08 -13.48
CA GLU A 19 6.09 6.47 -13.72
C GLU A 19 4.64 6.72 -13.31
N MET A 20 3.73 5.80 -13.65
CA MET A 20 2.31 5.91 -13.27
C MET A 20 2.13 5.88 -11.75
N ALA A 21 2.80 4.95 -11.05
CA ALA A 21 2.74 4.87 -9.59
C ALA A 21 3.26 6.16 -8.94
N LEU A 22 4.40 6.70 -9.40
CA LEU A 22 4.93 7.97 -8.92
C LEU A 22 3.96 9.14 -9.19
N LEU A 23 3.31 9.16 -10.36
CA LEU A 23 2.34 10.17 -10.73
C LEU A 23 1.09 10.11 -9.83
N LEU A 24 0.59 8.91 -9.54
CA LEU A 24 -0.54 8.68 -8.64
C LEU A 24 -0.21 9.04 -7.20
N ILE A 25 0.98 8.69 -6.70
CA ILE A 25 1.46 9.11 -5.37
C ILE A 25 1.46 10.64 -5.28
N LYS A 26 2.01 11.32 -6.29
CA LYS A 26 2.06 12.78 -6.33
C LYS A 26 0.66 13.40 -6.41
N LYS A 27 -0.22 12.83 -7.24
CA LYS A 27 -1.61 13.29 -7.41
C LYS A 27 -2.42 13.18 -6.11
N HIS A 28 -2.20 12.12 -5.34
CA HIS A 28 -2.96 11.80 -4.12
C HIS A 28 -2.16 12.01 -2.83
N GLU A 29 -1.08 12.79 -2.85
CA GLU A 29 -0.14 12.92 -1.73
C GLU A 29 -0.82 13.40 -0.43
N LEU A 30 -1.71 14.39 -0.52
CA LEU A 30 -2.44 14.91 0.65
C LEU A 30 -3.36 13.86 1.27
N PHE A 31 -4.08 13.11 0.43
CA PHE A 31 -4.94 12.02 0.87
C PHE A 31 -4.13 10.92 1.56
N LEU A 32 -3.03 10.51 0.95
CA LEU A 32 -2.12 9.50 1.48
C LEU A 32 -1.50 9.94 2.81
N LYS A 33 -1.06 11.20 2.93
CA LYS A 33 -0.52 11.74 4.19
C LYS A 33 -1.57 11.78 5.30
N LYS A 34 -2.82 12.16 4.97
CA LYS A 34 -3.92 12.21 5.94
C LYS A 34 -4.23 10.83 6.53
N ASN A 35 -4.12 9.79 5.71
CA ASN A 35 -4.43 8.40 6.09
C ASN A 35 -3.17 7.58 6.45
N TYR A 36 -2.00 8.21 6.50
CA TYR A 36 -0.76 7.53 6.82
C TYR A 36 -0.79 7.03 8.28
N PRO A 37 -0.63 5.72 8.54
CA PRO A 37 -0.73 5.20 9.89
C PRO A 37 0.38 5.78 10.77
N THR A 38 0.01 6.41 11.89
CA THR A 38 0.95 6.98 12.86
C THR A 38 1.91 5.97 13.48
N ARG A 39 1.59 4.67 13.39
CA ARG A 39 2.41 3.55 13.85
C ARG A 39 3.57 3.22 12.90
N ILE A 40 3.47 3.58 11.63
CA ILE A 40 4.52 3.38 10.64
C ILE A 40 5.44 4.60 10.69
N SER A 41 6.75 4.35 10.78
CA SER A 41 7.82 5.34 10.97
C SER A 41 7.49 6.74 10.41
N LYS A 42 7.62 7.80 11.23
CA LYS A 42 7.40 9.20 10.79
C LYS A 42 8.42 9.70 9.77
N SER A 43 9.34 8.86 9.30
CA SER A 43 10.32 9.25 8.30
C SER A 43 9.66 9.42 6.92
N GLN A 44 10.18 10.36 6.14
CA GLN A 44 9.77 10.55 4.75
C GLN A 44 9.92 9.25 3.93
N GLN A 45 10.98 8.49 4.18
CA GLN A 45 11.20 7.19 3.55
C GLN A 45 10.11 6.17 3.93
N GLY A 46 9.69 6.14 5.20
CA GLY A 46 8.60 5.28 5.67
C GLY A 46 7.27 5.61 5.00
N PHE A 47 6.98 6.90 4.85
CA PHE A 47 5.81 7.35 4.10
C PHE A 47 5.86 6.90 2.64
N PHE A 48 6.96 7.15 1.94
CA PHE A 48 7.07 6.79 0.51
C PHE A 48 6.99 5.29 0.28
N GLN A 49 7.63 4.49 1.12
CA GLN A 49 7.56 3.03 1.02
C GLN A 49 6.11 2.55 1.18
N TRP A 50 5.40 3.03 2.21
CA TRP A 50 4.00 2.69 2.41
C TRP A 50 3.11 3.15 1.25
N ALA A 51 3.23 4.41 0.83
CA ALA A 51 2.45 4.98 -0.26
C ALA A 51 2.66 4.22 -1.57
N TRP A 52 3.90 3.80 -1.84
CA TRP A 52 4.25 2.97 -2.97
C TRP A 52 3.49 1.65 -2.99
N PHE A 53 3.49 0.92 -1.87
CA PHE A 53 2.76 -0.34 -1.77
C PHE A 53 1.25 -0.14 -1.92
N THR A 54 0.67 0.84 -1.24
CA THR A 54 -0.77 1.13 -1.31
C THR A 54 -1.20 1.50 -2.73
N VAL A 55 -0.44 2.33 -3.44
CA VAL A 55 -0.76 2.73 -4.82
C VAL A 55 -0.62 1.58 -5.79
N LEU A 56 0.43 0.75 -5.68
CA LEU A 56 0.59 -0.41 -6.56
C LEU A 56 -0.55 -1.43 -6.38
N GLU A 57 -0.97 -1.66 -5.14
CA GLU A 57 -2.10 -2.54 -4.85
C GLU A 57 -3.41 -1.98 -5.43
N ALA A 58 -3.63 -0.67 -5.34
CA ALA A 58 -4.77 -0.01 -5.96
C ALA A 58 -4.75 -0.14 -7.48
N MET A 59 -3.60 0.10 -8.11
CA MET A 59 -3.43 -0.08 -9.56
C MET A 59 -3.73 -1.52 -9.98
N LEU A 60 -3.25 -2.50 -9.22
CA LEU A 60 -3.48 -3.91 -9.50
C LEU A 60 -4.97 -4.28 -9.40
N LEU A 61 -5.65 -3.86 -8.34
CA LEU A 61 -7.08 -4.12 -8.15
C LEU A 61 -7.93 -3.41 -9.21
N ALA A 62 -7.61 -2.16 -9.53
CA ALA A 62 -8.31 -1.41 -10.57
C ALA A 62 -8.21 -2.11 -11.93
N SER A 63 -7.01 -2.58 -12.28
CA SER A 63 -6.77 -3.35 -13.51
C SER A 63 -7.51 -4.70 -13.49
N PHE A 64 -7.40 -5.45 -12.40
CA PHE A 64 -7.99 -6.79 -12.29
C PHE A 64 -9.52 -6.77 -12.38
N TYR A 65 -10.17 -5.78 -11.78
CA TYR A 65 -11.62 -5.62 -11.79
C TYR A 65 -12.14 -4.68 -12.88
N ASN A 66 -11.26 -4.17 -13.76
CA ASN A 66 -11.59 -3.21 -14.81
C ASN A 66 -12.37 -1.99 -14.28
N LEU A 67 -11.93 -1.43 -13.15
CA LEU A 67 -12.59 -0.31 -12.48
C LEU A 67 -12.25 1.03 -13.17
N PRO A 68 -13.19 1.98 -13.21
CA PRO A 68 -12.91 3.31 -13.71
C PRO A 68 -11.94 4.04 -12.78
N ASN A 69 -11.07 4.87 -13.36
CA ASN A 69 -10.07 5.65 -12.62
C ASN A 69 -10.68 6.78 -11.75
N ASP A 70 -11.97 7.06 -11.91
CA ASP A 70 -12.66 8.17 -11.24
C ASP A 70 -12.80 7.94 -9.73
N ASN A 71 -12.74 6.68 -9.28
CA ASN A 71 -12.90 6.28 -7.87
C ASN A 71 -11.60 5.75 -7.25
N PHE A 72 -10.45 6.30 -7.66
CA PHE A 72 -9.15 5.79 -7.21
C PHE A 72 -8.92 6.03 -5.71
N GLU A 73 -9.45 7.12 -5.14
CA GLU A 73 -9.30 7.41 -3.70
C GLU A 73 -10.11 6.44 -2.83
N GLU A 74 -11.27 6.00 -3.27
CA GLU A 74 -12.08 4.98 -2.62
C GLU A 74 -11.34 3.64 -2.59
N LEU A 75 -10.63 3.32 -3.68
CA LEU A 75 -9.81 2.11 -3.74
C LEU A 75 -8.59 2.21 -2.80
N LEU A 76 -7.94 3.37 -2.75
CA LEU A 76 -6.89 3.64 -1.77
C LEU A 76 -7.42 3.48 -0.34
N LEU A 77 -8.59 4.05 -0.03
CA LEU A 77 -9.22 3.95 1.29
C LEU A 77 -9.49 2.50 1.66
N PHE A 78 -10.08 1.73 0.77
CA PHE A 78 -10.36 0.30 0.96
C PHE A 78 -9.10 -0.48 1.34
N ILE A 79 -7.99 -0.25 0.63
CA ILE A 79 -6.70 -0.89 0.93
C ILE A 79 -6.17 -0.46 2.29
N ILE A 80 -6.22 0.83 2.61
CA ILE A 80 -5.72 1.34 3.88
C ILE A 80 -6.50 0.74 5.06
N GLU A 81 -7.82 0.66 4.95
CA GLU A 81 -8.69 0.08 5.97
C GLU A 81 -8.51 -1.43 6.09
N SER A 82 -8.27 -2.13 4.99
CA SER A 82 -8.02 -3.58 5.00
C SER A 82 -6.75 -3.90 5.78
N HIS A 83 -5.64 -3.18 5.55
CA HIS A 83 -4.38 -3.35 6.27
C HIS A 83 -4.50 -2.98 7.75
N THR A 84 -5.26 -1.94 8.07
CA THR A 84 -5.46 -1.51 9.47
C THR A 84 -6.30 -2.52 10.26
N SER A 85 -7.35 -3.05 9.63
CA SER A 85 -8.21 -4.08 10.21
C SER A 85 -7.45 -5.38 10.49
N HIS A 86 -6.59 -5.82 9.57
CA HIS A 86 -5.74 -7.00 9.77
C HIS A 86 -4.74 -6.81 10.92
N ALA A 87 -4.11 -5.64 11.03
CA ALA A 87 -3.17 -5.36 12.12
C ALA A 87 -3.85 -5.42 13.50
N ASN A 88 -5.08 -4.93 13.61
CA ASN A 88 -5.84 -4.98 14.86
C ASN A 88 -6.32 -6.40 15.19
N ALA A 89 -6.74 -7.19 14.19
CA ALA A 89 -7.14 -8.59 14.39
C ALA A 89 -5.97 -9.46 14.89
N THR A 90 -4.78 -9.30 14.30
CA THR A 90 -3.58 -10.03 14.74
C THR A 90 -3.15 -9.65 16.16
N THR A 91 -3.33 -8.38 16.55
CA THR A 91 -2.98 -7.93 17.92
C THR A 91 -3.89 -8.59 18.97
N GLN A 92 -5.19 -8.71 18.70
CA GLN A 92 -6.13 -9.36 19.62
C GLN A 92 -5.87 -10.87 19.76
N GLN A 93 -5.40 -11.53 18.71
CA GLN A 93 -5.13 -12.96 18.73
C GLN A 93 -3.92 -13.31 19.60
N VAL A 94 -2.87 -12.48 19.58
CA VAL A 94 -1.69 -12.63 20.44
C VAL A 94 -2.02 -12.36 21.91
N GLU A 95 -2.88 -11.38 22.19
CA GLU A 95 -3.37 -11.09 23.55
C GLU A 95 -4.30 -12.18 24.10
N LEU A 96 -4.90 -13.03 23.28
CA LEU A 96 -5.70 -14.17 23.77
C LEU A 96 -4.83 -15.38 24.10
N GLU A 97 -3.75 -15.60 23.34
CA GLU A 97 -2.83 -16.72 23.54
C GLU A 97 -1.81 -16.47 24.67
N SER A 98 -1.51 -15.21 25.02
CA SER A 98 -0.59 -14.90 26.12
C SER A 98 -1.23 -14.96 27.52
N PHE A 99 -2.56 -15.13 27.60
CA PHE A 99 -3.31 -15.20 28.86
C PHE A 99 -4.00 -16.57 29.08
N ALA A 100 -3.74 -17.55 28.22
CA ALA A 100 -4.17 -18.95 28.36
C ALA A 100 -3.00 -19.83 28.80
#